data_AF-A0A351KQ33-F1
#
_entry.id   AF-A0A351KQ33-F1
#
_cell.length_a   1.000
_cell.length_b   1.000
_cell.length_c   1.000
_cell.angle_alpha   90.00
_cell.angle_beta   90.00
_cell.angle_gamma   90.00
#
_symmetry.space_group_name_H-M   'P 1'
#
loop_
_entity.id
_entity.type
_entity.pdbx_description
1 polymer ?
#
loop_
_entity_poly.entity_id
_entity_poly.type
_entity_poly.pdbx_seq_one_letter_code
_entity_poly.pdbx_strand_id
1 'polypeptide(L)' 'MQRQAVPTLRTEKPLVGTGMERIVARDSGVTVVAKRGGTIEFLDSSRIVVRINDEETETGVPGVDIYNLTKYTRSNQN' A
#
# COMPACT_ATOMS: atom_id res chain seq x y z
N MET A 1 -14.72 0.51 -21.49
CA MET A 1 -15.28 -0.37 -20.45
C MET A 1 -14.37 -0.50 -19.22
N GLN A 2 -13.07 -0.88 -19.34
CA GLN A 2 -12.20 -1.11 -18.17
C GLN A 2 -12.08 0.06 -17.16
N ARG A 3 -12.06 1.32 -17.63
CA ARG A 3 -12.01 2.52 -16.75
C ARG A 3 -13.30 2.83 -16.00
N GLN A 4 -14.38 2.09 -16.25
CA GLN A 4 -15.70 2.27 -15.61
C GLN A 4 -16.04 1.10 -14.68
N ALA A 5 -15.16 0.11 -14.55
CA ALA A 5 -15.36 -0.98 -13.60
C ALA A 5 -15.30 -0.45 -12.17
N VAL A 6 -16.27 -0.84 -11.33
CA VAL A 6 -16.32 -0.48 -9.91
C VAL A 6 -15.68 -1.58 -9.08
N PRO A 7 -14.88 -1.25 -8.03
CA PRO A 7 -14.29 -2.26 -7.15
C PRO A 7 -15.34 -3.15 -6.48
N THR A 8 -15.08 -4.45 -6.45
CA THR A 8 -15.89 -5.44 -5.72
C THR A 8 -15.55 -5.45 -4.22
N LEU A 9 -16.44 -6.02 -3.40
CA LEU A 9 -16.23 -6.15 -1.95
C LEU A 9 -14.95 -6.95 -1.60
N ARG A 10 -14.65 -7.98 -2.38
CA ARG A 10 -13.43 -8.79 -2.27
C ARG A 10 -12.67 -8.69 -3.58
N THR A 11 -11.38 -8.38 -3.48
CA THR A 11 -10.49 -8.28 -4.64
C THR A 11 -10.03 -9.66 -5.08
N GLU A 12 -9.95 -9.86 -6.40
CA GLU A 12 -9.43 -11.08 -7.01
C GLU A 12 -8.39 -10.71 -8.07
N LYS A 13 -7.30 -11.48 -8.14
CA LYS A 13 -6.27 -11.28 -9.16
C LYS A 13 -6.76 -11.83 -10.50
N PRO A 14 -6.43 -11.21 -11.65
CA PRO A 14 -6.73 -11.81 -12.94
C PRO A 14 -5.95 -13.13 -13.09
N LEU A 15 -6.63 -14.20 -13.52
CA LEU A 15 -5.98 -15.50 -13.82
C LEU A 15 -5.09 -15.43 -15.06
N VAL A 16 -5.47 -14.57 -16.02
CA VAL A 16 -4.70 -14.28 -17.23
C VAL A 16 -4.41 -12.79 -17.24
N GLY A 17 -3.13 -12.44 -17.10
CA GLY A 17 -2.67 -11.05 -17.02
C GLY A 17 -1.54 -10.75 -18.00
N THR A 18 -1.15 -9.48 -18.05
CA THR A 18 -0.11 -8.97 -18.97
C THR A 18 1.18 -8.56 -18.24
N GLY A 19 1.14 -8.43 -16.92
CA GLY A 19 2.23 -7.91 -16.09
C GLY A 19 2.10 -6.41 -15.78
N MET A 20 1.24 -5.68 -16.50
CA MET A 20 0.97 -4.26 -16.26
C MET A 20 0.22 -4.00 -14.94
N GLU A 21 -0.44 -5.01 -14.39
CA GLU A 21 -1.30 -4.90 -13.21
C GLU A 21 -0.52 -4.37 -11.99
N ARG A 22 0.72 -4.84 -11.82
CA ARG A 22 1.59 -4.40 -10.71
C ARG A 22 2.01 -2.94 -10.86
N ILE A 23 2.37 -2.53 -12.07
CA ILE A 23 2.83 -1.17 -12.37
C ILE A 23 1.68 -0.20 -12.10
N VAL A 24 0.50 -0.48 -12.65
CA VAL A 24 -0.70 0.35 -12.45
C VAL A 24 -1.09 0.41 -10.97
N ALA A 25 -1.08 -0.72 -10.25
CA ALA A 25 -1.44 -0.74 -8.83
C ALA A 25 -0.47 0.07 -7.95
N ARG A 26 0.84 -0.03 -8.22
CA ARG A 26 1.89 0.72 -7.48
C ARG A 26 1.80 2.21 -7.77
N ASP A 27 1.72 2.58 -9.04
CA ASP A 27 1.87 3.97 -9.47
C ASP A 27 0.56 4.78 -9.35
N SER A 28 -0.58 4.10 -9.14
CA SER A 28 -1.88 4.77 -8.92
C SER A 28 -1.99 5.57 -7.63
N GLY A 29 -1.12 5.31 -6.64
CA GLY A 29 -1.20 5.92 -5.31
C GLY A 29 -2.32 5.38 -4.40
N VAL A 30 -3.08 4.36 -4.84
CA VAL A 30 -4.13 3.72 -4.01
C VAL A 30 -3.53 2.72 -3.01
N THR A 31 -2.38 2.14 -3.33
CA THR A 31 -1.67 1.22 -2.44
C THR A 31 -0.69 1.96 -1.55
N VAL A 32 -0.50 1.48 -0.32
CA VAL A 32 0.54 1.98 0.59
C VAL A 32 1.85 1.28 0.25
N VAL A 33 2.87 2.04 -0.10
CA VAL A 33 4.21 1.55 -0.47
C VAL A 33 5.20 1.93 0.64
N ALA A 34 6.01 0.97 1.07
CA ALA A 34 7.08 1.23 2.02
C ALA A 34 8.14 2.14 1.39
N LYS A 35 8.52 3.20 2.10
CA LYS A 35 9.55 4.16 1.65
C LYS A 35 10.96 3.60 1.83
N ARG A 36 11.15 2.84 2.91
CA ARG A 36 12.41 2.23 3.33
C ARG A 36 12.20 0.76 3.61
N GLY A 37 13.24 -0.04 3.40
CA GLY A 37 13.31 -1.45 3.75
C GLY A 37 13.34 -1.65 5.26
N GLY A 38 12.77 -2.77 5.72
CA GLY A 38 12.66 -3.05 7.14
C GLY A 38 11.85 -4.29 7.45
N THR A 39 11.64 -4.52 8.75
CA THR A 39 10.81 -5.60 9.28
C THR A 39 9.52 -5.04 9.87
N ILE A 40 8.39 -5.71 9.67
CA ILE A 40 7.12 -5.32 10.27
C ILE A 40 7.18 -5.58 11.77
N GLU A 41 7.09 -4.52 12.58
CA GLU A 41 7.08 -4.62 14.04
C GLU A 41 5.65 -4.70 14.59
N PHE A 42 4.72 -4.01 13.96
CA PHE A 42 3.31 -4.04 14.35
C PHE A 42 2.40 -3.95 13.13
N LEU A 43 1.32 -4.73 13.15
CA LEU A 43 0.33 -4.79 12.10
C LEU A 43 -1.07 -4.76 12.71
N ASP A 44 -1.89 -3.82 12.23
CA ASP A 44 -3.32 -3.77 12.50
C ASP A 44 -4.08 -3.37 11.22
N SER A 45 -5.39 -3.57 11.25
CA SER A 45 -6.36 -3.13 10.24
C SER A 45 -6.37 -1.63 9.97
N SER A 46 -5.78 -0.81 10.84
CA SER A 46 -5.74 0.66 10.75
C SER A 46 -4.35 1.21 10.42
N ARG A 47 -3.27 0.54 10.83
CA ARG A 47 -1.89 1.03 10.65
C ARG A 47 -0.88 -0.11 10.58
N ILE A 48 0.25 0.18 9.95
CA ILE A 48 1.39 -0.71 9.81
C ILE A 48 2.62 0.04 10.34
N VAL A 49 3.40 -0.60 11.21
CA VAL A 49 4.64 -0.06 11.76
C VAL A 49 5.81 -0.91 11.28
N VAL A 50 6.77 -0.27 10.64
CA VAL A 50 7.94 -0.90 10.05
C VAL A 50 9.18 -0.39 10.79
N ARG A 51 9.95 -1.31 11.36
CA ARG A 51 11.29 -1.05 11.88
C ARG A 51 12.27 -1.08 10.73
N ILE A 52 12.97 0.01 10.51
CA ILE A 52 13.85 0.19 9.36
C ILE A 52 15.16 -0.55 9.58
N ASN A 53 15.78 -1.01 8.49
CA ASN A 53 17.10 -1.63 8.53
C ASN A 53 18.16 -0.58 8.93
N ASP A 54 19.20 -1.01 9.65
CA ASP A 54 20.26 -0.10 10.11
C ASP A 54 20.99 0.60 8.95
N GLU A 55 21.12 -0.08 7.80
CA GLU A 55 21.74 0.47 6.58
C GLU A 55 20.96 1.65 5.97
N GLU A 56 19.64 1.69 6.18
CA GLU A 56 18.73 2.72 5.67
C GLU A 56 18.32 3.73 6.76
N THR A 57 18.91 3.61 7.95
CA THR A 57 18.64 4.50 9.08
C THR A 57 19.61 5.68 9.06
N GLU A 58 19.06 6.90 9.02
CA GLU A 58 19.85 8.13 9.09
C GLU A 58 19.97 8.62 10.54
N THR A 59 21.16 9.13 10.89
CA THR A 59 21.43 9.69 12.22
C THR A 59 20.50 10.88 12.51
N GLY A 60 19.68 10.75 13.56
CA GLY A 60 18.73 11.78 13.98
C GLY A 60 17.29 11.58 13.49
N VAL A 61 17.03 10.56 12.65
CA VAL A 61 15.68 10.18 12.24
C VAL A 61 15.22 8.96 13.05
N PRO A 62 13.96 8.92 13.53
CA PRO A 62 13.42 7.71 14.14
C PRO A 62 13.52 6.51 13.20
N GLY A 63 14.09 5.40 13.69
CA GLY A 63 14.24 4.12 12.96
C GLY A 63 12.93 3.34 12.77
N VAL A 64 11.78 4.04 12.83
CA VAL A 64 10.45 3.45 12.70
C VAL A 64 9.61 4.29 11.74
N ASP A 65 9.05 3.64 10.72
CA ASP A 65 8.05 4.22 9.81
C ASP A 65 6.65 3.75 10.17
N ILE A 66 5.71 4.69 10.28
CA ILE A 66 4.29 4.42 10.56
C ILE A 66 3.46 4.76 9.32
N TYR A 67 2.70 3.77 8.85
CA TYR A 67 1.80 3.90 7.70
C TYR A 67 0.36 3.74 8.17
N ASN A 68 -0.44 4.81 8.06
CA ASN A 68 -1.88 4.76 8.38
C ASN A 68 -2.69 4.36 7.14
N LEU A 69 -3.66 3.47 7.32
CA LEU A 69 -4.52 2.95 6.26
C LEU A 69 -5.82 3.75 6.18
N THR A 70 -6.23 4.10 4.96
CA THR A 70 -7.54 4.71 4.71
C THR A 70 -8.64 3.65 4.84
N LYS A 71 -9.64 3.90 5.68
CA LYS A 71 -10.74 2.96 5.95
C LYS A 71 -12.07 3.54 5.51
N TYR A 72 -12.81 2.76 4.72
CA TYR A 72 -14.23 2.97 4.38
C TYR A 72 -14.60 4.43 4.07
N THR A 73 -13.81 5.09 3.22
CA THR A 73 -14.03 6.49 2.82
C THR A 73 -14.80 6.55 1.50
N ARG A 74 -15.68 7.54 1.36
CA ARG A 74 -16.49 7.76 0.14
C ARG A 74 -15.59 8.20 -1.02
N SER A 75 -15.85 7.64 -2.22
CA SER A 75 -15.27 8.09 -3.50
C SER A 75 -16.19 9.09 -4.22
N ASN A 76 -15.66 9.83 -5.19
CA ASN A 76 -16.41 10.83 -5.95
C ASN A 76 -17.53 10.27 -6.85
N GLN A 77 -17.46 8.98 -7.20
CA GLN A 77 -18.35 8.34 -8.18
C GLN A 77 -19.67 7.80 -7.57
N ASN A 78 -19.91 8.03 -6.28
CA ASN A 78 -21.16 7.79 -5.56
C ASN A 78 -21.57 9.07 -4.84
#